data_AF-V7D3U5-F1
#
_entry.id   AF-V7D3U5-F1
#
_cell.length_a   1.000
_cell.length_b   1.000
_cell.length_c   1.000
_cell.angle_alpha   90.00
_cell.angle_beta   90.00
_cell.angle_gamma   90.00
#
_symmetry.space_group_name_H-M   'P 1'
#
loop_
_entity.id
_entity.type
_entity.pdbx_description
1 polymer ?
#
loop_
_entity_poly.entity_id
_entity_poly.type
_entity_poly.pdbx_seq_one_letter_code
_entity_poly.pdbx_strand_id
1 'polypeptide(L)'
;MTNAINDRLQKTLNGLNVDSRLGNWLWHFLKGQAPHANLGELGSPGMRDRIADLIQNTPTGAEFVEAQSAMSLLPEKDLEWITNNKRQNLFVARKLIEKNGNYPIIGTTTLSGRPLTITTIDIWTVEISKKLWLVNQIKFEWEQHSSSDHIFKWLDGADATQKLETAWEITKSKHPMLTFQQSIPKEKDDFITLLDSQFISKHEKILLMDSIKKRWSQNKYRAKLTGKKQYNFILSDKAINRLDKLADKHDLKRTEVLEILLQMEEEKGTYIQEKKSITKGIT
;
A
#
# COMPACT_ATOMS: atom_id res chain seq x y z
N MET A 1 8.09 18.50 16.94
CA MET A 1 9.13 19.16 17.76
C MET A 1 10.34 18.24 17.81
N THR A 2 11.36 18.53 17.00
CA THR A 2 12.66 17.85 17.05
C THR A 2 13.44 18.38 18.25
N ASN A 3 13.86 17.48 19.15
CA ASN A 3 14.59 17.86 20.37
C ASN A 3 15.96 18.46 19.98
N ALA A 4 16.23 19.68 20.44
CA ALA A 4 17.54 20.29 20.34
C ALA A 4 18.57 19.40 21.04
N ILE A 5 19.64 19.04 20.34
CA ILE A 5 20.74 18.25 20.89
C ILE A 5 21.72 19.25 21.52
N ASN A 6 21.80 19.32 22.84
CA ASN A 6 22.68 20.26 23.54
C ASN A 6 24.15 19.79 23.55
N ASP A 7 24.76 19.74 22.38
CA ASP A 7 26.13 19.31 22.17
C ASP A 7 27.04 20.42 21.63
N ARG A 8 28.30 20.08 21.34
CA ARG A 8 29.29 21.06 20.88
C ARG A 8 28.86 21.74 19.59
N LEU A 9 28.24 21.02 18.66
CA LEU A 9 27.76 21.57 17.40
C LEU A 9 26.65 22.59 17.61
N GLN A 10 25.69 22.30 18.50
CA GLN A 10 24.65 23.25 18.88
C GLN A 10 25.22 24.53 19.53
N LYS A 11 26.32 24.42 20.28
CA LYS A 11 27.01 25.59 20.85
C LYS A 11 27.75 26.41 19.80
N THR A 12 28.28 25.76 18.76
CA THR A 12 28.96 26.44 17.64
C THR A 12 28.00 27.24 16.77
N LEU A 13 26.78 26.73 16.55
CA LEU A 13 25.73 27.38 15.77
C LEU A 13 24.60 27.84 16.69
N ASN A 14 24.92 28.77 17.59
CA ASN A 14 23.98 29.24 18.61
C ASN A 14 22.76 30.00 18.04
N GLY A 15 22.85 30.51 16.80
CA GLY A 15 21.74 31.13 16.08
C GLY A 15 20.73 30.15 15.49
N LEU A 16 21.04 28.84 15.46
CA LEU A 16 20.21 27.80 14.85
C LEU A 16 19.81 26.73 15.85
N ASN A 17 18.69 26.06 15.61
CA ASN A 17 18.40 24.78 16.27
C ASN A 17 19.02 23.64 15.45
N VAL A 18 20.11 23.05 15.92
CA VAL A 18 20.86 22.01 15.20
C VAL A 18 20.32 20.62 15.51
N ASP A 19 19.15 20.35 14.96
CA ASP A 19 18.53 19.03 15.00
C ASP A 19 19.16 18.03 14.02
N SER A 20 18.55 16.85 13.88
CA SER A 20 19.04 15.81 12.99
C SER A 20 18.94 16.19 11.51
N ARG A 21 17.93 16.97 11.10
CA ARG A 21 17.75 17.40 9.72
C ARG A 21 18.86 18.38 9.33
N LEU A 22 19.10 19.41 10.16
CA LEU A 22 20.18 20.35 9.91
C LEU A 22 21.54 19.62 9.95
N GLY A 23 21.74 18.70 10.90
CA GLY A 23 22.95 17.87 10.96
C GLY A 23 23.20 17.06 9.69
N ASN A 24 22.15 16.48 9.08
CA ASN A 24 22.28 15.73 7.84
C ASN A 24 22.69 16.64 6.67
N TRP A 25 22.03 17.79 6.53
CA TRP A 25 22.38 18.76 5.50
C TRP A 25 23.82 19.27 5.67
N LEU A 26 24.22 19.62 6.90
CA LEU A 26 25.57 20.11 7.20
C LEU A 26 26.65 19.13 6.78
N TRP A 27 26.46 17.84 7.05
CA TRP A 27 27.43 16.81 6.66
C TRP A 27 27.66 16.80 5.15
N HIS A 28 26.58 16.83 4.35
CA HIS A 28 26.67 16.86 2.89
C HIS A 28 27.24 18.19 2.37
N PHE A 29 26.75 19.31 2.90
CA PHE A 29 27.19 20.64 2.52
C PHE A 29 28.69 20.81 2.74
N LEU A 30 29.20 20.49 3.94
CA LEU A 30 30.61 20.61 4.27
C LEU A 30 31.48 19.60 3.53
N LYS A 31 30.98 18.39 3.23
CA LYS A 31 31.69 17.46 2.34
C LYS A 31 31.84 18.00 0.92
N GLY A 32 30.86 18.76 0.43
CA GLY A 32 30.96 19.45 -0.85
C GLY A 32 31.98 20.59 -0.85
N GLN A 33 32.04 21.38 0.24
CA GLN A 33 32.96 22.51 0.38
C GLN A 33 34.41 22.10 0.71
N ALA A 34 34.57 21.06 1.54
CA ALA A 34 35.86 20.55 1.98
C ALA A 34 35.91 19.01 1.82
N PRO A 35 36.09 18.49 0.59
CA PRO A 35 36.07 17.05 0.31
C PRO A 35 37.06 16.23 1.15
N HIS A 36 38.21 16.82 1.46
CA HIS A 36 39.28 16.21 2.24
C HIS A 36 39.03 16.21 3.76
N ALA A 37 38.07 16.99 4.26
CA ALA A 37 37.80 17.06 5.69
C ALA A 37 37.23 15.72 6.20
N ASN A 38 37.77 15.19 7.30
CA ASN A 38 37.26 13.96 7.90
C ASN A 38 36.05 14.26 8.79
N LEU A 39 34.84 14.05 8.25
CA LEU A 39 33.59 14.16 9.00
C LEU A 39 33.07 12.81 9.54
N GLY A 40 33.75 11.70 9.22
CA GLY A 40 33.22 10.35 9.39
C GLY A 40 32.01 10.06 8.50
N GLU A 41 31.36 8.93 8.75
CA GLU A 41 30.11 8.54 8.10
C GLU A 41 28.93 9.35 8.63
N LEU A 42 27.89 9.51 7.80
CA LEU A 42 26.67 10.20 8.21
C LEU A 42 26.01 9.47 9.39
N GLY A 43 25.76 10.20 10.48
CA GLY A 43 25.20 9.67 11.72
C GLY A 43 26.20 8.95 12.63
N SER A 44 27.49 8.89 12.28
CA SER A 44 28.49 8.21 13.12
C SER A 44 28.74 8.93 14.46
N PRO A 45 29.14 8.19 15.51
CA PRO A 45 29.61 8.79 16.76
C PRO A 45 30.74 9.79 16.50
N GLY A 46 30.62 11.01 17.04
CA GLY A 46 31.58 12.10 16.85
C GLY A 46 31.44 12.86 15.51
N MET A 47 30.52 12.49 14.62
CA MET A 47 30.25 13.26 13.39
C MET A 47 29.97 14.74 13.71
N ARG A 48 29.10 14.99 14.70
CA ARG A 48 28.70 16.35 15.09
C ARG A 48 29.87 17.16 15.67
N ASP A 49 30.73 16.52 16.47
CA ASP A 49 31.93 17.17 17.00
C ASP A 49 32.92 17.56 15.89
N ARG A 50 33.14 16.67 14.90
CA ARG A 50 34.00 16.95 13.74
C ARG A 50 33.44 18.07 12.86
N ILE A 51 32.12 18.11 12.67
CA ILE A 51 31.44 19.23 11.99
C ILE A 51 31.70 20.53 12.78
N ALA A 52 31.54 20.49 14.10
CA ALA A 52 31.78 21.67 14.95
C ALA A 52 33.24 22.14 14.86
N ASP A 53 34.22 21.23 14.89
CA ASP A 53 35.64 21.53 14.70
C ASP A 53 35.91 22.21 13.35
N LEU A 54 35.37 21.66 12.27
CA LEU A 54 35.57 22.22 10.93
C LEU A 54 35.01 23.64 10.82
N ILE A 55 33.81 23.87 11.36
CA ILE A 55 33.16 25.19 11.34
C ILE A 55 33.97 26.19 12.18
N GLN A 56 34.40 25.82 13.39
CA GLN A 56 35.15 26.71 14.29
C GLN A 56 36.53 27.09 13.73
N ASN A 57 37.18 26.18 13.01
CA ASN A 57 38.49 26.41 12.40
C ASN A 57 38.42 27.16 11.06
N THR A 58 37.22 27.43 10.55
CA THR A 58 37.00 28.18 9.31
C THR A 58 36.66 29.63 9.64
N PRO A 59 37.41 30.63 9.14
CA PRO A 59 37.03 32.04 9.31
C PRO A 59 35.60 32.29 8.84
N THR A 60 34.80 32.97 9.66
CA THR A 60 33.36 33.22 9.46
C THR A 60 32.52 31.96 9.21
N GLY A 61 33.00 30.78 9.60
CA GLY A 61 32.36 29.50 9.30
C GLY A 61 30.93 29.38 9.84
N ALA A 62 30.67 29.86 11.07
CA ALA A 62 29.33 29.82 11.66
C ALA A 62 28.36 30.74 10.89
N GLU A 63 28.72 32.01 10.69
CA GLU A 63 27.92 32.99 9.94
C GLU A 63 27.65 32.52 8.50
N PHE A 64 28.66 31.94 7.84
CA PHE A 64 28.53 31.39 6.50
C PHE A 64 27.55 30.22 6.48
N VAL A 65 27.66 29.27 7.41
CA VAL A 65 26.72 28.15 7.54
C VAL A 65 25.31 28.64 7.78
N GLU A 66 25.12 29.61 8.67
CA GLU A 66 23.82 30.20 8.97
C GLU A 66 23.19 30.83 7.72
N ALA A 67 23.94 31.68 7.01
CA ALA A 67 23.47 32.30 5.77
C ALA A 67 23.13 31.27 4.69
N GLN A 68 23.98 30.25 4.49
CA GLN A 68 23.76 29.21 3.49
C GLN A 68 22.56 28.33 3.83
N SER A 69 22.35 28.03 5.12
CA SER A 69 21.18 27.27 5.58
C SER A 69 19.88 28.03 5.28
N ALA A 70 19.85 29.35 5.52
CA ALA A 70 18.69 30.21 5.26
C ALA A 70 18.35 30.32 3.77
N MET A 71 19.36 30.27 2.89
CA MET A 71 19.18 30.32 1.44
C MET A 71 18.85 28.96 0.81
N SER A 72 19.14 27.85 1.50
CA SER A 72 19.08 26.50 0.91
C SER A 72 17.97 25.62 1.48
N LEU A 73 17.59 25.80 2.75
CA LEU A 73 16.67 24.91 3.44
C LEU A 73 15.24 25.46 3.44
N LEU A 74 14.30 24.62 3.03
CA LEU A 74 12.88 24.95 3.19
C LEU A 74 12.47 24.90 4.66
N PRO A 75 11.59 25.80 5.11
CA PRO A 75 10.94 25.70 6.41
C PRO A 75 10.28 24.34 6.62
N GLU A 76 10.30 23.80 7.85
CA GLU A 76 9.73 22.48 8.16
C GLU A 76 8.25 22.37 7.77
N LYS A 77 7.46 23.44 7.97
CA LYS A 77 6.04 23.53 7.57
C LYS A 77 5.79 23.18 6.10
N ASP A 78 6.73 23.49 5.21
CA ASP A 78 6.60 23.25 3.77
C ASP A 78 6.88 21.77 3.42
N LEU A 79 7.40 21.01 4.37
CA LEU A 79 7.78 19.60 4.27
C LEU A 79 6.96 18.68 5.21
N GLU A 80 6.11 19.23 6.07
CA GLU A 80 5.26 18.47 7.01
C GLU A 80 4.34 17.46 6.33
N TRP A 81 3.91 17.75 5.10
CA TRP A 81 3.06 16.84 4.32
C TRP A 81 3.77 15.55 3.92
N ILE A 82 5.12 15.52 3.95
CA ILE A 82 5.93 14.31 3.72
C ILE A 82 6.03 13.57 5.05
N THR A 83 5.36 12.43 5.15
CA THR A 83 5.29 11.60 6.35
C THR A 83 6.29 10.44 6.29
N ASN A 84 6.33 9.59 7.32
CA ASN A 84 7.07 8.32 7.30
C ASN A 84 6.41 7.22 6.46
N ASN A 85 5.34 7.51 5.71
CA ASN A 85 4.69 6.53 4.86
C ASN A 85 5.64 6.07 3.72
N LYS A 86 5.95 4.77 3.68
CA LYS A 86 6.89 4.17 2.71
C LYS A 86 6.49 4.47 1.25
N ARG A 87 5.22 4.29 0.91
CA ARG A 87 4.67 4.52 -0.44
C ARG A 87 4.79 6.00 -0.86
N GLN A 88 4.47 6.93 0.04
CA GLN A 88 4.64 8.37 -0.19
C GLN A 88 6.11 8.71 -0.44
N ASN A 89 7.04 8.19 0.38
CA ASN A 89 8.47 8.46 0.22
C ASN A 89 9.00 7.93 -1.12
N LEU A 90 8.57 6.73 -1.55
CA LEU A 90 8.90 6.21 -2.88
C LEU A 90 8.35 7.08 -4.01
N PHE A 91 7.12 7.57 -3.87
CA PHE A 91 6.50 8.47 -4.83
C PHE A 91 7.31 9.78 -4.96
N VAL A 92 7.62 10.42 -3.83
CA VAL A 92 8.40 11.67 -3.81
C VAL A 92 9.78 11.46 -4.42
N ALA A 93 10.49 10.39 -4.01
CA ALA A 93 11.80 10.06 -4.57
C ALA A 93 11.78 9.90 -6.09
N ARG A 94 10.78 9.19 -6.63
CA ARG A 94 10.60 9.03 -8.08
C ARG A 94 10.33 10.39 -8.77
N LYS A 95 9.45 11.21 -8.18
CA LYS A 95 9.11 12.53 -8.75
C LYS A 95 10.26 13.53 -8.72
N LEU A 96 11.13 13.45 -7.73
CA LEU A 96 12.39 14.17 -7.75
C LEU A 96 13.19 13.72 -8.98
N ILE A 97 13.54 12.44 -9.12
CA ILE A 97 14.29 11.91 -10.28
C ILE A 97 13.68 12.34 -11.62
N GLU A 98 12.36 12.13 -11.81
CA GLU A 98 11.66 12.45 -13.06
C GLU A 98 11.75 13.94 -13.46
N LYS A 99 11.63 14.85 -12.48
CA LYS A 99 11.46 16.28 -12.77
C LYS A 99 12.77 17.06 -12.80
N ASN A 100 13.76 16.64 -12.05
CA ASN A 100 15.01 17.39 -11.90
C ASN A 100 16.28 16.54 -11.96
N GLY A 101 16.16 15.22 -12.21
CA GLY A 101 17.30 14.30 -12.21
C GLY A 101 17.97 14.17 -10.83
N ASN A 102 17.30 14.60 -9.75
CA ASN A 102 17.85 14.49 -8.40
C ASN A 102 17.68 13.06 -7.91
N TYR A 103 18.78 12.31 -7.94
CA TYR A 103 18.84 10.95 -7.45
C TYR A 103 18.95 10.93 -5.93
N PRO A 104 18.15 10.12 -5.23
CA PRO A 104 18.34 9.89 -3.80
C PRO A 104 19.76 9.39 -3.52
N ILE A 105 20.31 9.78 -2.38
CA ILE A 105 21.71 9.50 -1.99
C ILE A 105 21.92 8.05 -1.51
N ILE A 106 21.34 7.08 -2.22
CA ILE A 106 21.31 5.67 -1.87
C ILE A 106 22.74 5.11 -1.82
N GLY A 107 23.07 4.39 -0.74
CA GLY A 107 24.37 3.72 -0.56
C GLY A 107 25.45 4.54 0.13
N THR A 108 25.21 5.82 0.40
CA THR A 108 26.16 6.69 1.15
C THR A 108 25.69 7.02 2.56
N THR A 109 24.54 6.47 2.97
CA THR A 109 23.84 6.84 4.18
C THR A 109 23.02 5.69 4.75
N THR A 110 22.85 5.68 6.07
CA THR A 110 21.94 4.79 6.80
C THR A 110 20.50 5.34 6.83
N LEU A 111 20.27 6.54 6.28
CA LEU A 111 18.95 7.15 6.24
C LEU A 111 17.98 6.34 5.37
N SER A 112 16.75 6.23 5.85
CA SER A 112 15.63 5.61 5.13
C SER A 112 14.35 6.39 5.38
N GLY A 113 13.30 6.15 4.57
CA GLY A 113 12.00 6.80 4.74
C GLY A 113 12.06 8.32 4.65
N ARG A 114 11.33 9.01 5.53
CA ARG A 114 11.23 10.48 5.54
C ARG A 114 12.59 11.18 5.68
N PRO A 115 13.46 10.83 6.66
CA PRO A 115 14.79 11.47 6.75
C PRO A 115 15.59 11.45 5.45
N LEU A 116 15.57 10.34 4.70
CA LEU A 116 16.26 10.24 3.41
C LEU A 116 15.63 11.16 2.36
N THR A 117 14.30 11.16 2.26
CA THR A 117 13.56 12.01 1.31
C THR A 117 13.81 13.49 1.57
N ILE A 118 13.71 13.91 2.83
CA ILE A 118 13.95 15.31 3.22
C ILE A 118 15.40 15.71 2.96
N THR A 119 16.36 14.87 3.34
CA THR A 119 17.79 15.14 3.09
C THR A 119 18.06 15.28 1.58
N THR A 120 17.44 14.44 0.74
CA THR A 120 17.56 14.52 -0.74
C THR A 120 17.04 15.86 -1.29
N ILE A 121 15.96 16.41 -0.71
CA ILE A 121 15.44 17.73 -1.05
C ILE A 121 16.38 18.84 -0.54
N ASP A 122 16.85 18.72 0.70
CA ASP A 122 17.69 19.72 1.35
C ASP A 122 19.03 19.91 0.64
N ILE A 123 19.68 18.81 0.23
CA ILE A 123 20.98 18.86 -0.47
C ILE A 123 20.87 19.30 -1.94
N TRP A 124 19.65 19.42 -2.49
CA TRP A 124 19.48 19.86 -3.86
C TRP A 124 19.88 21.33 -4.00
N THR A 125 20.95 21.59 -4.75
CA THR A 125 21.59 22.91 -4.91
C THR A 125 20.88 23.75 -5.98
N VAL A 126 19.69 24.23 -5.65
CA VAL A 126 18.93 25.20 -6.45
C VAL A 126 18.38 26.31 -5.55
N GLU A 127 17.95 27.42 -6.16
CA GLU A 127 17.27 28.49 -5.44
C GLU A 127 16.08 27.97 -4.62
N ILE A 128 15.92 28.49 -3.41
CA ILE A 128 14.86 28.08 -2.47
C ILE A 128 13.46 28.22 -3.06
N SER A 129 13.23 29.23 -3.91
CA SER A 129 11.98 29.45 -4.64
C SER A 129 11.64 28.29 -5.58
N LYS A 130 12.63 27.82 -6.36
CA LYS A 130 12.52 26.68 -7.26
C LYS A 130 12.32 25.38 -6.49
N LYS A 131 13.01 25.23 -5.35
CA LYS A 131 12.84 24.08 -4.44
C LYS A 131 11.40 24.02 -3.90
N LEU A 132 10.89 25.14 -3.40
CA LEU A 132 9.53 25.27 -2.88
C LEU A 132 8.49 24.97 -3.96
N TRP A 133 8.66 25.54 -5.17
CA TRP A 133 7.76 25.30 -6.29
C TRP A 133 7.68 23.80 -6.63
N LEU A 134 8.84 23.12 -6.73
CA LEU A 134 8.87 21.69 -7.03
C LEU A 134 8.20 20.87 -5.92
N VAL A 135 8.52 21.15 -4.66
CA VAL A 135 7.93 20.44 -3.52
C VAL A 135 6.40 20.59 -3.51
N ASN A 136 5.89 21.79 -3.78
CA ASN A 136 4.45 22.04 -3.89
C ASN A 136 3.82 21.34 -5.09
N GLN A 137 4.52 21.27 -6.23
CA GLN A 137 4.05 20.51 -7.38
C GLN A 137 3.94 19.01 -7.05
N ILE A 138 4.97 18.44 -6.41
CA ILE A 138 4.97 17.02 -6.01
C ILE A 138 3.88 16.76 -4.96
N LYS A 139 3.66 17.69 -4.02
CA LYS A 139 2.56 17.62 -3.06
C LYS A 139 1.20 17.53 -3.75
N PHE A 140 0.93 18.42 -4.69
CA PHE A 140 -0.32 18.41 -5.46
C PHE A 140 -0.48 17.09 -6.24
N GLU A 141 0.59 16.63 -6.90
CA GLU A 141 0.56 15.34 -7.62
C GLU A 141 0.31 14.16 -6.67
N TRP A 142 0.87 14.17 -5.46
CA TRP A 142 0.60 13.16 -4.44
C TRP A 142 -0.86 13.17 -3.98
N GLU A 143 -1.45 14.34 -3.76
CA GLU A 143 -2.86 14.49 -3.39
C GLU A 143 -3.78 13.96 -4.50
N GLN A 144 -3.48 14.26 -5.77
CA GLN A 144 -4.25 13.72 -6.90
C GLN A 144 -4.08 12.20 -7.02
N HIS A 145 -2.85 11.71 -6.88
CA HIS A 145 -2.50 10.30 -6.96
C HIS A 145 -3.20 9.47 -5.87
N SER A 146 -3.24 9.98 -4.64
CA SER A 146 -3.86 9.31 -3.49
C SER A 146 -5.37 9.54 -3.35
N SER A 147 -5.97 10.48 -4.11
CA SER A 147 -7.41 10.79 -4.06
C SER A 147 -8.33 9.58 -4.26
N SER A 148 -7.92 8.61 -5.08
CA SER A 148 -8.67 7.39 -5.36
C SER A 148 -8.43 6.26 -4.37
N ASP A 149 -7.55 6.41 -3.39
CA ASP A 149 -7.12 5.28 -2.56
C ASP A 149 -8.25 4.67 -1.72
N HIS A 150 -9.35 5.40 -1.55
CA HIS A 150 -10.56 4.88 -0.90
C HIS A 150 -11.10 3.59 -1.57
N ILE A 151 -10.83 3.35 -2.85
CA ILE A 151 -11.22 2.10 -3.54
C ILE A 151 -10.55 0.86 -2.93
N PHE A 152 -9.36 1.03 -2.35
CA PHE A 152 -8.57 -0.03 -1.74
C PHE A 152 -9.00 -0.34 -0.30
N LYS A 153 -9.83 0.50 0.34
CA LYS A 153 -10.41 0.19 1.67
C LYS A 153 -11.14 -1.15 1.70
N TRP A 154 -11.65 -1.60 0.56
CA TRP A 154 -12.31 -2.90 0.45
C TRP A 154 -11.38 -4.09 0.76
N LEU A 155 -10.06 -3.92 0.61
CA LEU A 155 -9.06 -4.94 0.95
C LEU A 155 -8.87 -5.12 2.46
N ASP A 156 -9.39 -4.20 3.28
CA ASP A 156 -9.29 -4.27 4.74
C ASP A 156 -10.23 -5.35 5.33
N GLY A 157 -10.02 -5.68 6.61
CA GLY A 157 -10.85 -6.59 7.41
C GLY A 157 -10.29 -8.01 7.58
N ALA A 158 -11.08 -8.89 8.21
CA ALA A 158 -10.62 -10.23 8.60
C ALA A 158 -10.21 -11.13 7.42
N ASP A 159 -10.78 -10.91 6.24
CA ASP A 159 -10.45 -11.64 5.01
C ASP A 159 -9.29 -10.99 4.21
N ALA A 160 -8.55 -10.02 4.76
CA ALA A 160 -7.59 -9.20 4.00
C ALA A 160 -6.56 -10.03 3.21
N THR A 161 -5.99 -11.07 3.81
CA THR A 161 -5.02 -11.97 3.14
C THR A 161 -5.63 -12.65 1.92
N GLN A 162 -6.82 -13.25 2.06
CA GLN A 162 -7.50 -13.94 0.95
C GLN A 162 -7.96 -12.96 -0.15
N LYS A 163 -8.37 -11.75 0.25
CA LYS A 163 -8.70 -10.67 -0.69
C LYS A 163 -7.46 -10.22 -1.47
N LEU A 164 -6.31 -10.11 -0.81
CA LEU A 164 -5.02 -9.79 -1.43
C LEU A 164 -4.55 -10.89 -2.38
N GLU A 165 -4.69 -12.16 -2.02
CA GLU A 165 -4.42 -13.28 -2.92
C GLU A 165 -5.30 -13.22 -4.18
N THR A 166 -6.60 -12.98 -3.99
CA THR A 166 -7.53 -12.80 -5.13
C THR A 166 -7.15 -11.58 -5.98
N ALA A 167 -6.74 -10.48 -5.34
CA ALA A 167 -6.28 -9.27 -6.00
C ALA A 167 -5.04 -9.54 -6.85
N TRP A 168 -4.07 -10.27 -6.30
CA TRP A 168 -2.86 -10.69 -6.99
C TRP A 168 -3.15 -11.55 -8.21
N GLU A 169 -3.98 -12.59 -8.08
CA GLU A 169 -4.30 -13.48 -9.20
C GLU A 169 -4.98 -12.75 -10.36
N ILE A 170 -5.91 -11.84 -10.06
CA ILE A 170 -6.56 -11.02 -11.09
C ILE A 170 -5.57 -10.02 -11.71
N THR A 171 -4.71 -9.41 -10.90
CA THR A 171 -3.70 -8.47 -11.40
C THR A 171 -2.68 -9.17 -12.30
N LYS A 172 -2.21 -10.35 -11.92
CA LYS A 172 -1.31 -11.19 -12.72
C LYS A 172 -1.92 -11.57 -14.05
N SER A 173 -3.22 -11.89 -14.07
CA SER A 173 -3.92 -12.23 -15.30
C SER A 173 -4.15 -11.03 -16.23
N LYS A 174 -4.47 -9.85 -15.68
CA LYS A 174 -4.82 -8.67 -16.48
C LYS A 174 -3.62 -7.79 -16.84
N HIS A 175 -2.62 -7.76 -15.98
CA HIS A 175 -1.42 -6.93 -16.09
C HIS A 175 -0.17 -7.76 -15.81
N PRO A 176 0.15 -8.77 -16.63
CA PRO A 176 1.25 -9.71 -16.38
C PRO A 176 2.60 -8.99 -16.25
N MET A 177 2.82 -7.91 -17.00
CA MET A 177 4.04 -7.10 -16.94
C MET A 177 4.27 -6.44 -15.59
N LEU A 178 3.21 -6.10 -14.86
CA LEU A 178 3.35 -5.55 -13.50
C LEU A 178 3.80 -6.61 -12.51
N THR A 179 3.30 -7.82 -12.68
CA THR A 179 3.57 -8.94 -11.76
C THR A 179 4.83 -9.72 -12.13
N PHE A 180 5.48 -9.39 -13.25
CA PHE A 180 6.66 -10.09 -13.72
C PHE A 180 7.79 -9.97 -12.69
N GLN A 181 8.32 -11.11 -12.23
CA GLN A 181 9.33 -11.21 -11.17
C GLN A 181 8.95 -10.56 -9.83
N GLN A 182 7.68 -10.20 -9.64
CA GLN A 182 7.18 -9.67 -8.38
C GLN A 182 6.63 -10.82 -7.51
N SER A 183 6.87 -10.71 -6.21
CA SER A 183 6.27 -11.61 -5.22
C SER A 183 4.85 -11.16 -4.87
N ILE A 184 4.03 -12.08 -4.37
CA ILE A 184 2.68 -11.78 -3.90
C ILE A 184 2.78 -10.74 -2.77
N PRO A 185 2.11 -9.58 -2.87
CA PRO A 185 2.09 -8.59 -1.81
C PRO A 185 1.52 -9.18 -0.52
N LYS A 186 2.26 -9.01 0.59
CA LYS A 186 1.84 -9.48 1.90
C LYS A 186 0.90 -8.50 2.60
N GLU A 187 1.06 -7.22 2.28
CA GLU A 187 0.29 -6.13 2.86
C GLU A 187 -0.42 -5.31 1.78
N LYS A 188 -1.51 -4.64 2.16
CA LYS A 188 -2.29 -3.76 1.28
C LYS A 188 -1.41 -2.68 0.65
N ASP A 189 -0.55 -2.04 1.43
CA ASP A 189 0.27 -0.94 0.95
C ASP A 189 1.32 -1.40 -0.08
N ASP A 190 1.82 -2.64 0.04
CA ASP A 190 2.71 -3.22 -0.98
C ASP A 190 1.95 -3.46 -2.29
N PHE A 191 0.69 -3.94 -2.23
CA PHE A 191 -0.15 -4.11 -3.41
C PHE A 191 -0.46 -2.76 -4.08
N ILE A 192 -0.79 -1.73 -3.30
CA ILE A 192 -1.06 -0.40 -3.88
C ILE A 192 0.22 0.20 -4.47
N THR A 193 1.37 0.01 -3.81
CA THR A 193 2.68 0.46 -4.32
C THR A 193 3.01 -0.20 -5.67
N LEU A 194 2.67 -1.48 -5.85
CA LEU A 194 2.79 -2.17 -7.14
C LEU A 194 1.94 -1.49 -8.24
N LEU A 195 0.69 -1.14 -7.90
CA LEU A 195 -0.23 -0.48 -8.82
C LEU A 195 0.16 0.97 -9.14
N ASP A 196 1.04 1.59 -8.34
CA ASP A 196 1.58 2.93 -8.58
C ASP A 196 2.70 2.97 -9.62
N SER A 197 2.94 1.87 -10.32
CA SER A 197 3.79 1.88 -11.51
C SER A 197 3.24 2.82 -12.59
N GLN A 198 4.12 3.30 -13.47
CA GLN A 198 3.76 4.18 -14.60
C GLN A 198 2.81 3.53 -15.63
N PHE A 199 2.54 2.24 -15.51
CA PHE A 199 1.74 1.48 -16.48
C PHE A 199 0.27 1.32 -16.10
N ILE A 200 -0.17 1.86 -14.95
CA ILE A 200 -1.57 1.81 -14.54
C ILE A 200 -2.09 3.21 -14.18
N SER A 201 -3.10 3.64 -14.92
CA SER A 201 -3.87 4.84 -14.67
C SER A 201 -4.89 4.67 -13.54
N LYS A 202 -5.41 5.79 -13.03
CA LYS A 202 -6.50 5.80 -12.03
C LYS A 202 -7.73 4.99 -12.48
N HIS A 203 -8.14 5.12 -13.73
CA HIS A 203 -9.30 4.41 -14.27
C HIS A 203 -9.05 2.89 -14.32
N GLU A 204 -7.85 2.47 -14.70
CA GLU A 204 -7.46 1.06 -14.69
C GLU A 204 -7.44 0.48 -13.28
N LYS A 205 -6.97 1.24 -12.27
CA LYS A 205 -7.07 0.82 -10.85
C LYS A 205 -8.51 0.54 -10.45
N ILE A 206 -9.45 1.40 -10.84
CA ILE A 206 -10.88 1.24 -10.53
C ILE A 206 -11.43 -0.03 -11.20
N LEU A 207 -11.21 -0.20 -12.52
CA LEU A 207 -11.67 -1.37 -13.27
C LEU A 207 -11.06 -2.68 -12.76
N LEU A 208 -9.80 -2.64 -12.36
CA LEU A 208 -9.10 -3.76 -11.74
C LEU A 208 -9.78 -4.11 -10.41
N MET A 209 -10.01 -3.14 -9.53
CA MET A 209 -10.68 -3.35 -8.25
C MET A 209 -12.10 -3.91 -8.40
N ASP A 210 -12.87 -3.48 -9.39
CA ASP A 210 -14.20 -4.04 -9.66
C ASP A 210 -14.13 -5.50 -10.11
N SER A 211 -13.13 -5.83 -10.92
CA SER A 211 -12.86 -7.20 -11.35
C SER A 211 -12.48 -8.10 -10.18
N ILE A 212 -11.65 -7.59 -9.26
CA ILE A 212 -11.25 -8.28 -8.04
C ILE A 212 -12.46 -8.55 -7.15
N LYS A 213 -13.27 -7.52 -6.87
CA LYS A 213 -14.50 -7.63 -6.07
C LYS A 213 -15.48 -8.64 -6.65
N LYS A 214 -15.66 -8.63 -7.98
CA LYS A 214 -16.51 -9.59 -8.69
C LYS A 214 -15.98 -11.02 -8.54
N ARG A 215 -14.68 -11.23 -8.77
CA ARG A 215 -14.05 -12.55 -8.62
C ARG A 215 -14.17 -13.06 -7.19
N TRP A 216 -13.90 -12.21 -6.21
CA TRP A 216 -14.04 -12.54 -4.79
C TRP A 216 -15.44 -13.02 -4.43
N SER A 217 -16.46 -12.27 -4.87
CA SER A 217 -17.86 -12.62 -4.61
C SER A 217 -18.23 -13.98 -5.23
N GLN A 218 -17.74 -14.26 -6.44
CA GLN A 218 -17.88 -15.56 -7.09
C GLN A 218 -17.16 -16.68 -6.32
N ASN A 219 -15.95 -16.43 -5.83
CA ASN A 219 -15.18 -17.40 -5.07
C ASN A 219 -15.87 -17.74 -3.73
N LYS A 220 -16.33 -16.73 -2.99
CA LYS A 220 -17.10 -16.94 -1.75
C LYS A 220 -18.42 -17.69 -2.02
N TYR A 221 -19.11 -17.37 -3.12
CA TYR A 221 -20.32 -18.12 -3.53
C TYR A 221 -20.01 -19.59 -3.84
N ARG A 222 -18.97 -19.86 -4.64
CA ARG A 222 -18.55 -21.23 -4.96
C ARG A 222 -18.10 -22.01 -3.73
N ALA A 223 -17.39 -21.38 -2.79
CA ALA A 223 -16.98 -22.01 -1.54
C ALA A 223 -18.19 -22.43 -0.70
N LYS A 224 -19.29 -21.66 -0.70
CA LYS A 224 -20.56 -22.05 -0.05
C LYS A 224 -21.27 -23.23 -0.72
N LEU A 225 -20.96 -23.49 -2.00
CA LEU A 225 -21.49 -24.61 -2.76
C LEU A 225 -20.61 -25.86 -2.70
N THR A 226 -19.44 -25.82 -2.05
CA THR A 226 -18.63 -27.02 -1.85
C THR A 226 -19.46 -28.07 -1.09
N GLY A 227 -19.64 -29.25 -1.68
CA GLY A 227 -20.52 -30.31 -1.16
C GLY A 227 -22.00 -30.21 -1.58
N LYS A 228 -22.40 -29.12 -2.25
CA LYS A 228 -23.76 -28.92 -2.78
C LYS A 228 -23.73 -28.93 -4.30
N LYS A 229 -24.38 -29.91 -4.93
CA LYS A 229 -24.55 -29.93 -6.39
C LYS A 229 -25.96 -29.46 -6.74
N GLN A 230 -26.05 -28.47 -7.61
CA GLN A 230 -27.33 -28.06 -8.17
C GLN A 230 -27.75 -29.07 -9.25
N TYR A 231 -28.92 -29.68 -9.08
CA TYR A 231 -29.56 -30.53 -10.09
C TYR A 231 -30.81 -29.81 -10.61
N ASN A 232 -30.91 -29.67 -11.93
CA ASN A 232 -32.10 -29.14 -12.57
C ASN A 232 -33.03 -30.30 -12.90
N PHE A 233 -34.19 -30.36 -12.26
CA PHE A 233 -35.20 -31.37 -12.52
C PHE A 233 -36.34 -30.79 -13.33
N ILE A 234 -36.79 -31.52 -14.35
CA ILE A 234 -38.08 -31.25 -15.01
C ILE A 234 -39.13 -32.04 -14.24
N LEU A 235 -40.01 -31.33 -13.55
CA LEU A 235 -41.11 -31.90 -12.78
C LEU A 235 -42.44 -31.49 -13.42
N SER A 236 -43.43 -32.39 -13.39
CA SER A 236 -44.79 -32.02 -13.78
C SER A 236 -45.37 -30.98 -12.82
N ASP A 237 -46.29 -30.14 -13.30
CA ASP A 237 -46.99 -29.14 -12.47
C ASP A 237 -47.65 -29.77 -11.24
N LYS A 238 -48.17 -31.00 -11.38
CA LYS A 238 -48.73 -31.78 -10.26
C LYS A 238 -47.68 -32.11 -9.20
N ALA A 239 -46.46 -32.45 -9.60
CA ALA A 239 -45.37 -32.74 -8.67
C ALA A 239 -44.88 -31.46 -7.96
N ILE A 240 -44.79 -30.34 -8.69
CA ILE A 240 -44.45 -29.04 -8.10
C ILE A 240 -45.50 -28.63 -7.05
N ASN A 241 -46.79 -28.69 -7.38
CA ASN A 241 -47.86 -28.38 -6.44
C ASN A 241 -47.86 -29.27 -5.18
N ARG A 242 -47.44 -30.54 -5.30
CA ARG A 242 -47.28 -31.43 -4.14
C ARG A 242 -46.09 -31.02 -3.28
N LEU A 243 -44.98 -30.66 -3.91
CA LEU A 243 -43.78 -30.19 -3.22
C LEU A 243 -44.06 -28.90 -2.46
N ASP A 244 -44.82 -27.97 -3.05
CA ASP A 244 -45.23 -26.70 -2.43
C ASP A 244 -46.08 -26.94 -1.19
N LYS A 245 -47.13 -27.78 -1.31
CA LYS A 245 -47.97 -28.15 -0.16
C LYS A 245 -47.19 -28.80 0.98
N LEU A 246 -46.18 -29.61 0.66
CA LEU A 246 -45.33 -30.25 1.68
C LEU A 246 -44.40 -29.23 2.35
N ALA A 247 -43.81 -28.33 1.56
CA ALA A 247 -42.99 -27.23 2.06
C ALA A 247 -43.79 -26.33 3.01
N ASP A 248 -44.97 -25.87 2.58
CA ASP A 248 -45.83 -24.98 3.36
C ASP A 248 -46.35 -25.66 4.64
N LYS A 249 -46.76 -26.93 4.54
CA LYS A 249 -47.29 -27.68 5.69
C LYS A 249 -46.25 -27.86 6.82
N HIS A 250 -44.98 -27.94 6.47
CA HIS A 250 -43.90 -28.23 7.42
C HIS A 250 -42.98 -27.03 7.68
N ASP A 251 -43.27 -25.86 7.11
CA ASP A 251 -42.44 -24.65 7.18
C ASP A 251 -40.97 -24.91 6.74
N LEU A 252 -40.83 -25.67 5.64
CA LEU A 252 -39.54 -26.07 5.08
C LEU A 252 -39.36 -25.50 3.67
N LYS A 253 -38.10 -25.33 3.24
CA LYS A 253 -37.81 -25.05 1.83
C LYS A 253 -38.04 -26.29 1.00
N ARG A 254 -38.46 -26.10 -0.25
CA ARG A 254 -38.62 -27.17 -1.26
C ARG A 254 -37.40 -28.11 -1.33
N THR A 255 -36.19 -27.59 -1.24
CA THR A 255 -34.95 -28.37 -1.25
C THR A 255 -34.81 -29.25 -0.01
N GLU A 256 -35.19 -28.76 1.16
CA GLU A 256 -35.13 -29.52 2.42
C GLU A 256 -36.15 -30.66 2.40
N VAL A 257 -37.36 -30.40 1.88
CA VAL A 257 -38.36 -31.46 1.66
C VAL A 257 -37.81 -32.56 0.74
N LEU A 258 -37.16 -32.19 -0.37
CA LEU A 258 -36.56 -33.17 -1.28
C LEU A 258 -35.45 -33.98 -0.60
N GLU A 259 -34.55 -33.34 0.16
CA GLU A 259 -33.48 -34.02 0.90
C GLU A 259 -34.04 -35.01 1.92
N ILE A 260 -35.05 -34.60 2.72
CA ILE A 260 -35.71 -35.48 3.70
C ILE A 260 -36.37 -36.68 3.02
N LEU A 261 -37.10 -36.45 1.92
CA LEU A 261 -37.78 -37.54 1.21
C LEU A 261 -36.79 -38.53 0.59
N LEU A 262 -35.68 -38.03 0.02
CA LEU A 262 -34.62 -38.88 -0.52
C LEU A 262 -33.95 -39.71 0.58
N GLN A 263 -33.60 -39.07 1.70
CA GLN A 263 -33.00 -39.73 2.85
C GLN A 263 -33.92 -40.80 3.43
N MET A 264 -35.19 -40.47 3.67
CA MET A 264 -36.17 -41.42 4.21
C MET A 264 -36.35 -42.63 3.30
N GLU A 265 -36.38 -42.43 1.99
CA GLU A 265 -36.53 -43.53 1.04
C GLU A 265 -35.24 -44.37 0.91
N GLU A 266 -34.06 -43.76 0.99
CA GLU A 266 -32.79 -44.50 1.00
C GLU A 266 -32.65 -45.36 2.27
N GLU A 267 -32.98 -44.81 3.44
CA GLU A 267 -32.87 -45.51 4.73
C GLU A 267 -33.93 -46.59 4.93
N LYS A 268 -35.18 -46.32 4.51
CA LYS A 268 -36.33 -47.21 4.79
C LYS A 268 -36.74 -48.06 3.59
N GLY A 269 -36.50 -47.61 2.36
CA GLY A 269 -36.77 -48.36 1.13
C GLY A 269 -38.22 -48.77 0.90
N THR A 270 -39.19 -48.06 1.49
CA THR A 270 -40.59 -48.51 1.56
C THR A 270 -41.43 -47.99 0.39
N TYR A 271 -41.35 -46.71 0.07
CA TYR A 271 -42.35 -46.05 -0.77
C TYR A 271 -42.15 -46.31 -2.28
N ILE A 272 -40.91 -46.42 -2.76
CA ILE A 272 -40.64 -46.74 -4.17
C ILE A 272 -40.99 -48.20 -4.46
N GLN A 273 -40.67 -49.11 -3.54
CA GLN A 273 -40.96 -50.55 -3.71
C GLN A 273 -42.46 -50.83 -3.72
N GLU A 274 -43.20 -50.26 -2.76
CA GLU A 274 -44.67 -50.37 -2.71
C GLU A 274 -45.31 -49.83 -3.98
N LYS A 275 -44.85 -48.68 -4.47
CA LYS A 275 -45.39 -48.12 -5.71
C LYS A 275 -45.06 -48.99 -6.93
N LYS A 276 -43.87 -49.60 -6.99
CA LYS A 276 -43.49 -50.53 -8.06
C LYS A 276 -44.31 -51.81 -8.02
N SER A 277 -44.59 -52.38 -6.84
CA SER A 277 -45.39 -53.61 -6.72
C SER A 277 -46.84 -53.38 -7.15
N ILE A 278 -47.44 -52.25 -6.77
CA ILE A 278 -48.79 -51.85 -7.22
C ILE A 278 -48.83 -51.68 -8.74
N THR A 279 -47.80 -51.09 -9.34
CA THR A 279 -47.77 -50.87 -10.80
C THR A 279 -47.54 -52.17 -11.58
N LYS A 280 -46.83 -53.16 -11.02
CA LYS A 280 -46.61 -54.49 -11.64
C LYS A 280 -47.79 -55.46 -11.47
N GLY A 281 -48.59 -55.32 -10.42
CA GLY A 281 -49.79 -56.16 -10.20
C GLY A 281 -51.00 -55.80 -11.06
N ILE A 282 -50.86 -54.83 -11.98
CA ILE A 282 -51.93 -54.35 -12.88
C ILE A 282 -51.67 -54.79 -14.35
N THR A 283 -50.65 -55.62 -14.59
CA THR A 283 -50.45 -56.37 -15.85
C THR A 283 -50.72 -57.84 -15.62
#